data_AF-A0A922L3V4-F1
#
_entry.id   AF-A0A922L3V4-F1
#
_cell.length_a   1.000
_cell.length_b   1.000
_cell.length_c   1.000
_cell.angle_alpha   90.00
_cell.angle_beta   90.00
_cell.angle_gamma   90.00
#
_symmetry.space_group_name_H-M   'P 1'
#
loop_
_entity.id
_entity.type
_entity.pdbx_description
1 polymer ?
#
loop_
_entity_poly.entity_id
_entity_poly.type
_entity_poly.pdbx_seq_one_letter_code
_entity_poly.pdbx_strand_id
1 'polypeptide(L)'
;MSTIIERNTLIPIQRTKGFETGFDNQNSYFPDSYPFTLQSKRCEIIVKLKREHNLCENITHNSTIYAADIPATLTDSLASSTSVEAIEYFSDIQRHRIDFRYGGEEDDDAFDLAFNPENIEAKKQWIANVMEERRLRRENGEKVPYLYEYNTRKVTLKDFVEKELINYFIEQNERSLSSLVDGFKTAQRKIIYTCFKLNDECETKVTHLAGFTAKSTAYKHGGRFLMPLIIKLAQNFVGSNNINLLLPIGQFGKRLEILNQAIFLKMTSFLSLANQFLTKVFSLEPYSVVEVKIEDYIHYDIVAREESLILYNYCDNKNQNNYEILLHRENSSTRTAFSLYRSTRNDEAEIYFIRLKDKLPIFMTRFPNLLSTSSLQEICKHINANPSQNMAHIIFVNCPQKNHCPFIIDEWTKLQNKKNTH
;
A
#
# COMPACT_ATOMS: atom_id res chain seq x y z
N MET A 1 -58.03 -15.91 -2.32
CA MET A 1 -58.65 -15.72 -0.99
C MET A 1 -57.87 -16.58 0.00
N SER A 2 -57.42 -16.18 1.17
CA SER A 2 -57.44 -14.92 1.93
C SER A 2 -56.49 -15.13 3.13
N THR A 3 -55.51 -14.24 3.24
CA THR A 3 -54.91 -13.59 4.42
C THR A 3 -55.23 -14.10 5.84
N ILE A 4 -54.18 -14.23 6.68
CA ILE A 4 -53.96 -13.80 8.10
C ILE A 4 -52.52 -14.31 8.43
N ILE A 5 -51.43 -13.54 8.50
CA ILE A 5 -51.00 -12.42 9.38
C ILE A 5 -51.05 -12.74 10.88
N GLU A 6 -49.93 -13.25 11.43
CA GLU A 6 -49.50 -13.00 12.82
C GLU A 6 -47.97 -12.77 12.81
N ARG A 7 -47.54 -11.50 12.69
CA ARG A 7 -47.09 -10.60 13.76
C ARG A 7 -45.72 -10.94 14.37
N ASN A 8 -44.72 -10.33 13.73
CA ASN A 8 -43.43 -9.96 14.30
C ASN A 8 -43.58 -9.28 15.66
N THR A 9 -42.97 -9.83 16.71
CA THR A 9 -42.53 -9.07 17.89
C THR A 9 -41.07 -8.69 17.71
N LEU A 10 -40.86 -7.57 17.01
CA LEU A 10 -39.65 -6.77 17.11
C LEU A 10 -39.67 -6.07 18.48
N ILE A 11 -38.72 -6.38 19.36
CA ILE A 11 -38.43 -5.51 20.51
C ILE A 11 -37.54 -4.37 20.00
N PRO A 12 -37.99 -3.10 20.06
CA PRO A 12 -37.22 -1.97 19.59
C PRO A 12 -36.26 -1.52 20.70
N ILE A 13 -34.96 -1.55 20.44
CA ILE A 13 -34.01 -0.83 21.30
C ILE A 13 -34.07 0.64 20.88
N GLN A 14 -34.96 1.39 21.54
CA GLN A 14 -34.95 2.86 21.51
C GLN A 14 -33.69 3.36 22.21
N ARG A 15 -32.98 4.28 21.54
CA ARG A 15 -31.98 5.16 22.15
C ARG A 15 -32.71 6.14 23.06
N THR A 16 -32.48 6.06 24.37
CA THR A 16 -32.69 7.19 25.28
C THR A 16 -31.34 7.85 25.56
N LYS A 17 -31.24 9.14 25.22
CA LYS A 17 -30.18 10.02 25.73
C LYS A 17 -30.48 10.32 27.19
N GLY A 18 -29.52 10.09 28.07
CA GLY A 18 -29.42 10.70 29.39
C GLY A 18 -28.00 11.22 29.55
N PHE A 19 -27.86 12.54 29.66
CA PHE A 19 -26.66 13.23 30.09
C PHE A 19 -26.47 12.98 31.61
N GLU A 20 -25.24 12.68 32.05
CA GLU A 20 -24.55 13.19 33.26
C GLU A 20 -23.33 12.29 33.57
N THR A 21 -22.13 12.75 33.21
CA THR A 21 -21.04 13.13 34.13
C THR A 21 -20.46 11.97 34.94
N GLY A 22 -19.23 11.57 34.60
CA GLY A 22 -18.43 10.65 35.40
C GLY A 22 -17.25 10.15 34.59
N PHE A 23 -16.11 10.81 34.75
CA PHE A 23 -14.81 10.27 34.37
C PHE A 23 -14.66 8.89 35.01
N ASP A 24 -14.31 7.86 34.24
CA ASP A 24 -13.28 6.94 34.68
C ASP A 24 -12.60 6.23 33.51
N ASN A 25 -11.27 6.22 33.61
CA ASN A 25 -10.32 5.57 32.72
C ASN A 25 -10.52 4.05 32.78
N GLN A 26 -10.78 3.41 31.62
CA GLN A 26 -10.34 2.05 31.27
C GLN A 26 -10.87 1.73 29.86
N ASN A 27 -10.01 1.76 28.85
CA ASN A 27 -10.34 1.28 27.50
C ASN A 27 -9.66 -0.07 27.26
N SER A 28 -10.20 -1.08 27.91
CA SER A 28 -10.07 -2.50 27.54
C SER A 28 -11.47 -3.11 27.59
N TYR A 29 -12.27 -2.86 26.56
CA TYR A 29 -13.54 -3.55 26.39
C TYR A 29 -13.26 -4.97 25.85
N PHE A 30 -12.95 -5.89 26.76
CA PHE A 30 -13.25 -7.31 26.57
C PHE A 30 -14.73 -7.49 26.93
N PRO A 31 -15.57 -8.11 26.09
CA PRO A 31 -16.89 -8.52 26.52
C PRO A 31 -16.74 -9.66 27.54
N ASP A 32 -17.41 -9.51 28.68
CA ASP A 32 -17.41 -10.45 29.80
C ASP A 32 -17.63 -11.90 29.34
N SER A 33 -16.85 -12.79 29.94
CA SER A 33 -16.88 -14.24 29.75
C SER A 33 -18.25 -14.82 30.09
N TYR A 34 -18.96 -15.33 29.07
CA TYR A 34 -20.07 -16.25 29.28
C TYR A 34 -19.55 -17.69 29.20
N PRO A 35 -19.88 -18.58 30.15
CA PRO A 35 -19.49 -19.98 30.08
C PRO A 35 -20.21 -20.66 28.91
N PHE A 36 -19.44 -21.11 27.92
CA PHE A 36 -19.93 -21.96 26.83
C PHE A 36 -20.08 -23.40 27.34
N THR A 37 -21.27 -23.77 27.82
CA THR A 37 -21.65 -25.19 27.93
C THR A 37 -22.17 -25.66 26.58
N LEU A 38 -21.34 -26.40 25.84
CA LEU A 38 -21.66 -26.98 24.53
C LEU A 38 -22.55 -28.24 24.71
N GLN A 39 -23.80 -28.04 25.14
CA GLN A 39 -24.80 -29.11 25.10
C GLN A 39 -25.34 -29.25 23.67
N SER A 40 -24.79 -30.24 22.94
CA SER A 40 -25.41 -30.96 21.82
C SER A 40 -26.59 -30.24 21.13
N LYS A 41 -26.29 -29.25 20.28
CA LYS A 41 -27.21 -28.79 19.23
C LYS A 41 -26.38 -28.52 17.99
N ARG A 42 -26.69 -29.19 16.88
CA ARG A 42 -26.08 -28.97 15.56
C ARG A 42 -25.94 -27.47 15.29
N CYS A 43 -24.71 -26.96 15.26
CA CYS A 43 -24.44 -25.61 14.78
C CYS A 43 -24.31 -25.66 13.26
N GLU A 44 -25.38 -25.30 12.56
CA GLU A 44 -25.35 -25.10 11.11
C GLU A 44 -24.87 -23.68 10.82
N ILE A 45 -23.60 -23.54 10.42
CA ILE A 45 -23.06 -22.26 9.96
C ILE A 45 -23.14 -22.28 8.43
N ILE A 46 -24.02 -21.45 7.87
CA ILE A 46 -24.02 -21.17 6.42
C ILE A 46 -22.82 -20.26 6.17
N VAL A 47 -21.68 -20.85 5.82
CA VAL A 47 -20.48 -20.13 5.41
C VAL A 47 -20.73 -19.58 4.00
N LYS A 48 -20.80 -18.26 3.83
CA LYS A 48 -20.59 -17.68 2.49
C LYS A 48 -19.19 -18.07 2.07
N LEU A 49 -19.10 -18.94 1.08
CA LEU A 49 -17.81 -19.44 0.66
C LEU A 49 -17.05 -18.37 -0.11
N LYS A 50 -15.93 -17.98 0.48
CA LYS A 50 -14.70 -17.57 -0.21
C LYS A 50 -14.14 -18.69 -1.12
N ARG A 51 -14.95 -19.58 -1.73
CA ARG A 51 -14.40 -20.73 -2.48
C ARG A 51 -13.81 -20.37 -3.84
N GLU A 52 -14.28 -19.30 -4.47
CA GLU A 52 -13.62 -18.71 -5.66
C GLU A 52 -12.74 -17.51 -5.27
N HIS A 53 -12.53 -17.32 -3.97
CA HIS A 53 -11.84 -16.17 -3.38
C HIS A 53 -10.85 -16.55 -2.28
N ASN A 54 -10.46 -17.82 -2.16
CA ASN A 54 -9.30 -18.19 -1.37
C ASN A 54 -8.10 -17.60 -2.10
N LEU A 55 -7.50 -16.57 -1.51
CA LEU A 55 -6.43 -15.81 -2.14
C LEU A 55 -5.29 -16.73 -2.60
N CYS A 56 -4.98 -17.76 -1.81
CA CYS A 56 -3.95 -18.76 -2.16
C CYS A 56 -4.34 -19.59 -3.38
N GLU A 57 -5.59 -20.04 -3.49
CA GLU A 57 -6.08 -20.79 -4.66
C GLU A 57 -6.06 -19.91 -5.91
N ASN A 58 -6.53 -18.67 -5.82
CA ASN A 58 -6.48 -17.71 -6.92
C ASN A 58 -5.06 -17.35 -7.36
N ILE A 59 -4.12 -17.21 -6.42
CA ILE A 59 -2.69 -17.02 -6.75
C ILE A 59 -2.14 -18.27 -7.46
N THR A 60 -2.52 -19.48 -7.02
CA THR A 60 -2.07 -20.71 -7.69
C THR A 60 -2.70 -20.89 -9.07
N HIS A 61 -3.94 -20.48 -9.28
CA HIS A 61 -4.62 -20.56 -10.57
C HIS A 61 -4.08 -19.51 -11.56
N ASN A 62 -3.87 -18.27 -11.10
CA ASN A 62 -3.30 -17.17 -11.89
C ASN A 62 -1.80 -17.34 -12.22
N SER A 63 -1.06 -18.14 -11.44
CA SER A 63 0.33 -18.48 -11.78
C SER A 63 0.44 -19.61 -12.80
N THR A 64 -0.61 -20.43 -12.97
CA THR A 64 -0.65 -21.53 -13.95
C THR A 64 -1.25 -21.15 -15.31
N ILE A 65 -2.05 -20.09 -15.38
CA ILE A 65 -2.67 -19.60 -16.62
C ILE A 65 -1.93 -18.32 -17.02
N TYR A 66 -1.35 -18.27 -18.23
CA TYR A 66 -0.83 -17.02 -18.81
C TYR A 66 -1.88 -15.93 -18.60
N ALA A 67 -1.51 -14.83 -17.93
CA ALA A 67 -2.38 -13.75 -17.52
C ALA A 67 -3.22 -13.22 -18.70
N ALA A 68 -4.34 -13.88 -18.96
CA ALA A 68 -5.42 -13.35 -19.78
C ALA A 68 -6.03 -12.21 -18.99
N ASP A 69 -6.43 -11.14 -19.68
CA ASP A 69 -7.15 -9.99 -19.13
C ASP A 69 -8.54 -10.40 -18.62
N ILE A 70 -8.57 -11.24 -17.58
CA ILE A 70 -9.77 -11.66 -16.89
C ILE A 70 -10.03 -10.62 -15.80
N PRO A 71 -11.12 -9.84 -15.89
CA PRO A 71 -11.46 -8.88 -14.85
C PRO A 71 -11.75 -9.63 -13.55
N ALA A 72 -10.84 -9.53 -12.57
CA ALA A 72 -11.00 -10.13 -11.25
C ALA A 72 -11.78 -9.18 -10.33
N THR A 73 -12.98 -9.59 -9.92
CA THR A 73 -13.77 -8.91 -8.89
C THR A 73 -13.54 -9.56 -7.52
N LEU A 74 -13.00 -8.79 -6.57
CA LEU A 74 -12.77 -9.27 -5.21
C LEU A 74 -14.02 -9.03 -4.36
N THR A 75 -14.73 -10.09 -3.96
CA THR A 75 -15.87 -9.97 -3.05
C THR A 75 -15.46 -10.21 -1.59
N ASP A 76 -15.11 -9.13 -0.89
CA ASP A 76 -14.72 -9.21 0.53
C ASP A 76 -15.93 -9.30 1.49
N SER A 77 -17.18 -9.13 1.02
CA SER A 77 -18.38 -9.05 1.87
C SER A 77 -19.59 -9.81 1.34
N LEU A 78 -20.44 -10.28 2.26
CA LEU A 78 -21.75 -10.88 1.93
C LEU A 78 -22.61 -9.96 1.06
N ALA A 79 -22.58 -8.65 1.34
CA ALA A 79 -23.35 -7.64 0.63
C ALA A 79 -22.82 -7.27 -0.76
N SER A 80 -21.64 -7.77 -1.17
CA SER A 80 -21.06 -7.46 -2.48
C SER A 80 -21.63 -8.33 -3.62
N SER A 81 -22.29 -9.45 -3.28
CA SER A 81 -22.92 -10.31 -4.28
C SER A 81 -24.29 -9.79 -4.67
N THR A 82 -24.60 -9.83 -5.96
CA THR A 82 -25.93 -9.46 -6.47
C THR A 82 -27.00 -10.45 -6.00
N SER A 83 -28.28 -10.04 -6.06
CA SER A 83 -29.39 -10.95 -5.77
C SER A 83 -29.43 -12.14 -6.74
N VAL A 84 -28.98 -11.95 -7.99
CA VAL A 84 -28.86 -13.01 -9.00
C VAL A 84 -27.82 -14.04 -8.57
N GLU A 85 -26.61 -13.59 -8.22
CA GLU A 85 -25.56 -14.48 -7.67
C GLU A 85 -26.01 -15.19 -6.41
N ALA A 86 -26.75 -14.50 -5.52
CA ALA A 86 -27.29 -15.13 -4.32
C ALA A 86 -28.23 -16.28 -4.68
N ILE A 87 -29.16 -16.07 -5.63
CA ILE A 87 -30.05 -17.12 -6.12
C ILE A 87 -29.24 -18.28 -6.71
N GLU A 88 -28.16 -18.01 -7.46
CA GLU A 88 -27.27 -19.05 -7.99
C GLU A 88 -26.57 -19.85 -6.87
N TYR A 89 -26.06 -19.17 -5.83
CA TYR A 89 -25.44 -19.82 -4.67
C TYR A 89 -26.43 -20.74 -3.93
N PHE A 90 -27.66 -20.28 -3.73
CA PHE A 90 -28.70 -21.08 -3.09
C PHE A 90 -29.25 -22.19 -4.01
N SER A 91 -29.19 -22.02 -5.33
CA SER A 91 -29.57 -23.06 -6.29
C SER A 91 -28.63 -24.26 -6.21
N ASP A 92 -27.34 -24.04 -5.98
CA ASP A 92 -26.36 -25.09 -5.66
C ASP A 92 -25.96 -25.08 -4.18
N ILE A 93 -26.96 -25.13 -3.29
CA ILE A 93 -26.73 -25.10 -1.83
C ILE A 93 -25.85 -26.26 -1.35
N GLN A 94 -25.91 -27.41 -2.03
CA GLN A 94 -25.12 -28.57 -1.65
C GLN A 94 -23.63 -28.30 -1.85
N ARG A 95 -23.25 -27.65 -2.96
CA ARG A 95 -21.90 -27.14 -3.12
C ARG A 95 -21.62 -26.16 -2.00
N HIS A 96 -22.45 -25.15 -1.79
CA HIS A 96 -22.11 -24.05 -0.87
C HIS A 96 -22.20 -24.36 0.64
N ARG A 97 -22.72 -25.53 1.02
CA ARG A 97 -22.83 -25.97 2.42
C ARG A 97 -21.60 -26.77 2.85
N ILE A 98 -21.07 -26.44 4.04
CA ILE A 98 -20.00 -27.20 4.71
C ILE A 98 -20.53 -27.68 6.04
N ASP A 99 -20.50 -29.00 6.25
CA ASP A 99 -20.89 -29.59 7.54
C ASP A 99 -19.68 -29.63 8.48
N PHE A 100 -19.79 -28.96 9.63
CA PHE A 100 -18.84 -29.10 10.71
C PHE A 100 -19.07 -30.40 11.48
N ARG A 101 -18.01 -31.17 11.70
CA ARG A 101 -18.02 -32.39 12.50
C ARG A 101 -17.22 -32.20 13.77
N TYR A 102 -17.84 -32.55 14.89
CA TYR A 102 -17.15 -32.67 16.17
C TYR A 102 -16.47 -34.05 16.24
N GLY A 103 -15.16 -34.04 16.42
CA GLY A 103 -14.24 -35.17 16.44
C GLY A 103 -13.88 -35.67 17.84
N GLY A 104 -14.37 -35.03 18.91
CA GLY A 104 -14.08 -35.39 20.31
C GLY A 104 -13.18 -34.37 21.00
N GLU A 105 -12.41 -34.84 22.00
CA GLU A 105 -11.60 -33.99 22.89
C GLU A 105 -10.58 -33.11 22.16
N GLU A 106 -10.02 -33.56 21.03
CA GLU A 106 -9.06 -32.74 20.25
C GLU A 106 -9.66 -31.44 19.71
N ASP A 107 -10.97 -31.41 19.44
CA ASP A 107 -11.66 -30.20 19.01
C ASP A 107 -11.85 -29.23 20.19
N ASP A 108 -12.11 -29.76 21.39
CA ASP A 108 -12.24 -28.97 22.61
C ASP A 108 -10.90 -28.34 22.98
N ASP A 109 -9.81 -29.11 22.95
CA ASP A 109 -8.45 -28.62 23.17
C ASP A 109 -8.08 -27.50 22.20
N ALA A 110 -8.44 -27.64 20.92
CA ALA A 110 -8.19 -26.61 19.90
C ALA A 110 -8.97 -25.32 20.19
N PHE A 111 -10.23 -25.42 20.62
CA PHE A 111 -11.04 -24.27 21.00
C PHE A 111 -10.54 -23.62 22.30
N ASP A 112 -10.12 -24.41 23.28
CA ASP A 112 -9.53 -23.92 24.51
C ASP A 112 -8.21 -23.21 24.26
N LEU A 113 -7.36 -23.73 23.37
CA LEU A 113 -6.16 -23.01 22.93
C LEU A 113 -6.50 -21.66 22.28
N ALA A 114 -7.59 -21.59 21.51
CA ALA A 114 -7.96 -20.39 20.75
C ALA A 114 -8.66 -19.31 21.61
N PHE A 115 -9.49 -19.70 22.57
CA PHE A 115 -10.41 -18.79 23.26
C PHE A 115 -10.23 -18.72 24.78
N ASN A 116 -9.60 -19.71 25.42
CA ASN A 116 -9.40 -19.67 26.87
C ASN A 116 -8.38 -18.56 27.24
N PRO A 117 -8.75 -17.58 28.08
CA PRO A 117 -7.84 -16.52 28.50
C PRO A 117 -6.66 -17.01 29.35
N GLU A 118 -6.71 -18.21 29.93
CA GLU A 118 -5.59 -18.78 30.69
C GLU A 118 -4.48 -19.31 29.77
N ASN A 119 -4.81 -19.67 28.53
CA ASN A 119 -3.89 -20.29 27.57
C ASN A 119 -3.14 -19.28 26.68
N ILE A 120 -2.97 -18.02 27.13
CA ILE A 120 -2.34 -16.96 26.33
C ILE A 120 -0.94 -17.35 25.84
N GLU A 121 -0.13 -17.99 26.69
CA GLU A 121 1.25 -18.32 26.33
C GLU A 121 1.32 -19.45 25.29
N ALA A 122 0.51 -20.50 25.46
CA ALA A 122 0.37 -21.56 24.48
C ALA A 122 -0.14 -21.02 23.13
N LYS A 123 -1.10 -20.08 23.16
CA LYS A 123 -1.61 -19.42 21.95
C LYS A 123 -0.54 -18.61 21.23
N LYS A 124 0.32 -17.88 21.95
CA LYS A 124 1.44 -17.14 21.34
C LYS A 124 2.43 -18.10 20.67
N GLN A 125 2.81 -19.18 21.35
CA GLN A 125 3.72 -20.19 20.80
C GLN A 125 3.13 -20.84 19.55
N TRP A 126 1.84 -21.20 19.58
CA TRP A 126 1.13 -21.71 18.42
C TRP A 126 1.17 -20.75 17.23
N ILE A 127 0.84 -19.46 17.43
CA ILE A 127 0.90 -18.45 16.38
C ILE A 127 2.34 -18.29 15.84
N ALA A 128 3.34 -18.25 16.72
CA ALA A 128 4.74 -18.12 16.33
C ALA A 128 5.22 -19.30 15.48
N ASN A 129 4.87 -20.53 15.87
CA ASN A 129 5.21 -21.75 15.12
C ASN A 129 4.59 -21.73 13.73
N VAL A 130 3.31 -21.35 13.61
CA VAL A 130 2.65 -21.25 12.30
C VAL A 130 3.29 -20.16 11.43
N MET A 131 3.66 -19.01 12.00
CA MET A 131 4.34 -17.95 11.26
C MET A 131 5.71 -18.39 10.74
N GLU A 132 6.46 -19.16 11.55
CA GLU A 132 7.76 -19.70 11.15
C GLU A 132 7.62 -20.78 10.06
N GLU A 133 6.64 -21.68 10.19
CA GLU A 133 6.33 -22.65 9.15
C GLU A 133 6.00 -21.96 7.81
N ARG A 134 5.20 -20.88 7.85
CA ARG A 134 4.90 -20.07 6.63
C ARG A 134 6.11 -19.36 6.06
N ARG A 135 7.09 -18.99 6.89
CA ARG A 135 8.36 -18.42 6.42
C ARG A 135 9.16 -19.47 5.65
N LEU A 136 9.34 -20.65 6.26
CA LEU A 136 10.05 -21.78 5.66
C LEU A 136 9.41 -22.25 4.35
N ARG A 137 8.08 -22.38 4.32
CA ARG A 137 7.35 -22.75 3.09
C ARG A 137 7.58 -21.75 1.96
N ARG A 138 7.59 -20.45 2.25
CA ARG A 138 7.89 -19.41 1.25
C ARG A 138 9.31 -19.52 0.71
N GLU A 139 10.28 -19.83 1.56
CA GLU A 139 11.68 -20.02 1.16
C GLU A 139 11.88 -21.26 0.31
N ASN A 140 11.13 -22.33 0.60
CA ASN A 140 11.15 -23.57 -0.17
C ASN A 140 10.26 -23.54 -1.43
N GLY A 141 9.53 -22.44 -1.67
CA GLY A 141 8.57 -22.35 -2.78
C GLY A 141 7.34 -23.25 -2.64
N GLU A 142 7.04 -23.71 -1.42
CA GLU A 142 5.90 -24.56 -1.11
C GLU A 142 4.60 -23.76 -0.97
N LYS A 143 3.48 -24.41 -1.30
CA LYS A 143 2.16 -23.82 -1.16
C LYS A 143 1.72 -23.77 0.30
N VAL A 144 1.03 -22.69 0.67
CA VAL A 144 0.38 -22.58 1.98
C VAL A 144 -0.91 -23.43 1.96
N PRO A 145 -1.11 -24.33 2.93
CA PRO A 145 -2.33 -25.12 3.01
C PRO A 145 -3.53 -24.20 3.29
N TYR A 146 -4.67 -24.49 2.65
CA TYR A 146 -5.93 -23.78 2.84
C TYR A 146 -7.06 -24.78 3.11
N LEU A 147 -8.07 -24.35 3.86
CA LEU A 147 -9.08 -25.26 4.42
C LEU A 147 -10.13 -25.72 3.41
N TYR A 148 -10.54 -24.83 2.50
CA TYR A 148 -11.68 -25.07 1.62
C TYR A 148 -11.22 -25.41 0.20
N GLU A 149 -10.98 -26.70 -0.08
CA GLU A 149 -10.77 -27.20 -1.43
C GLU A 149 -12.10 -27.44 -2.17
N TYR A 150 -12.07 -27.55 -3.51
CA TYR A 150 -13.24 -27.72 -4.38
C TYR A 150 -14.22 -28.81 -3.92
N ASN A 151 -13.71 -29.94 -3.42
CA ASN A 151 -14.51 -31.10 -3.02
C ASN A 151 -14.83 -31.13 -1.51
N THR A 152 -14.45 -30.10 -0.74
CA THR A 152 -14.58 -30.10 0.72
C THR A 152 -16.04 -29.91 1.13
N ARG A 153 -16.71 -30.98 1.54
CA ARG A 153 -18.11 -30.96 2.01
C ARG A 153 -18.22 -30.96 3.53
N LYS A 154 -17.18 -31.44 4.22
CA LYS A 154 -17.15 -31.61 5.68
C LYS A 154 -15.80 -31.17 6.21
N VAL A 155 -15.81 -30.55 7.38
CA VAL A 155 -14.63 -29.99 8.04
C VAL A 155 -14.69 -30.32 9.53
N THR A 156 -13.56 -30.64 10.15
CA THR A 156 -13.48 -30.81 11.62
C THR A 156 -13.33 -29.45 12.30
N LEU A 157 -13.75 -29.34 13.56
CA LEU A 157 -13.61 -28.08 14.30
C LEU A 157 -12.14 -27.73 14.55
N LYS A 158 -11.29 -28.72 14.82
CA LYS A 158 -9.83 -28.57 14.87
C LYS A 158 -9.25 -28.02 13.58
N ASP A 159 -9.58 -28.62 12.42
CA ASP A 159 -9.10 -28.13 11.12
C ASP A 159 -9.49 -26.66 10.88
N PHE A 160 -10.69 -26.27 11.31
CA PHE A 160 -11.11 -24.88 11.23
C PHE A 160 -10.27 -23.95 12.10
N VAL A 161 -9.98 -24.33 13.34
CA VAL A 161 -9.12 -23.55 14.24
C VAL A 161 -7.70 -23.42 13.66
N GLU A 162 -7.13 -24.56 13.24
CA GLU A 162 -5.73 -24.65 12.79
C GLU A 162 -5.47 -24.08 11.40
N LYS A 163 -6.46 -24.09 10.50
CA LYS A 163 -6.25 -23.69 9.10
C LYS A 163 -6.96 -22.38 8.71
N GLU A 164 -8.09 -22.04 9.34
CA GLU A 164 -8.85 -20.83 9.02
C GLU A 164 -8.77 -19.78 10.14
N LEU A 165 -9.06 -20.14 11.39
CA LEU A 165 -9.08 -19.19 12.51
C LEU A 165 -7.69 -18.61 12.80
N ILE A 166 -6.62 -19.40 12.63
CA ILE A 166 -5.24 -18.90 12.74
C ILE A 166 -4.96 -17.71 11.82
N ASN A 167 -5.55 -17.68 10.62
CA ASN A 167 -5.38 -16.57 9.68
C ASN A 167 -5.93 -15.27 10.26
N TYR A 168 -7.08 -15.36 10.94
CA TYR A 168 -7.66 -14.21 11.62
C TYR A 168 -6.71 -13.68 12.69
N PHE A 169 -6.13 -14.53 13.55
CA PHE A 169 -5.21 -14.07 14.58
C PHE A 169 -3.93 -13.44 14.01
N ILE A 170 -3.37 -14.03 12.96
CA ILE A 170 -2.21 -13.44 12.26
C ILE A 170 -2.57 -12.07 11.67
N GLU A 171 -3.69 -11.96 10.94
CA GLU A 171 -4.14 -10.68 10.35
C GLU A 171 -4.48 -9.62 11.42
N GLN A 172 -5.00 -10.04 12.58
CA GLN A 172 -5.21 -9.15 13.72
C GLN A 172 -3.88 -8.60 14.24
N ASN A 173 -2.87 -9.46 14.41
CA ASN A 173 -1.54 -9.05 14.86
C ASN A 173 -0.88 -8.11 13.84
N GLU A 174 -0.90 -8.45 12.55
CA GLU A 174 -0.32 -7.63 11.47
C GLU A 174 -0.96 -6.23 11.36
N ARG A 175 -2.24 -6.09 11.70
CA ARG A 175 -2.92 -4.79 11.70
C ARG A 175 -2.73 -4.03 13.00
N SER A 176 -2.55 -4.72 14.11
CA SER A 176 -2.54 -4.13 15.45
C SER A 176 -1.15 -3.76 15.94
N LEU A 177 -0.13 -4.51 15.51
CA LEU A 177 1.27 -4.29 15.85
C LEU A 177 1.94 -3.40 14.80
N SER A 178 2.80 -2.50 15.28
CA SER A 178 3.64 -1.67 14.41
C SER A 178 4.87 -2.45 13.96
N SER A 179 5.38 -2.13 12.78
CA SER A 179 6.70 -2.64 12.36
C SER A 179 7.82 -1.92 13.10
N LEU A 180 8.90 -2.62 13.40
CA LEU A 180 10.09 -2.04 14.01
C LEU A 180 10.79 -1.02 13.09
N VAL A 181 10.69 -1.23 11.77
CA VAL A 181 11.43 -0.43 10.78
C VAL A 181 10.90 1.01 10.69
N ASP A 182 9.57 1.17 10.66
CA ASP A 182 8.92 2.46 10.45
C ASP A 182 8.04 2.92 11.63
N GLY A 183 7.82 2.07 12.62
CA GLY A 183 6.91 2.35 13.75
C GLY A 183 5.43 2.38 13.38
N PHE A 184 5.06 2.07 12.12
CA PHE A 184 3.68 2.15 11.65
C PHE A 184 2.93 0.82 11.70
N LYS A 185 1.66 0.92 12.06
CA LYS A 185 0.65 -0.09 11.76
C LYS A 185 0.31 -0.07 10.27
N THR A 186 -0.19 -1.18 9.75
CA THR A 186 -0.57 -1.33 8.33
C THR A 186 -1.46 -0.18 7.81
N ALA A 187 -2.45 0.25 8.59
CA ALA A 187 -3.34 1.35 8.19
C ALA A 187 -2.63 2.72 8.16
N GLN A 188 -1.72 2.99 9.10
CA GLN A 188 -0.93 4.23 9.13
C GLN A 188 0.02 4.30 7.93
N ARG A 189 0.69 3.19 7.61
CA ARG A 189 1.56 3.09 6.43
C ARG A 189 0.80 3.38 5.13
N LYS A 190 -0.42 2.85 4.99
CA LYS A 190 -1.30 3.13 3.83
C LYS A 190 -1.65 4.62 3.69
N ILE A 191 -1.91 5.30 4.82
CA ILE A 191 -2.18 6.75 4.83
C ILE A 191 -0.95 7.51 4.34
N ILE A 192 0.22 7.24 4.92
CA ILE A 192 1.48 7.92 4.57
C ILE A 192 1.86 7.66 3.11
N TYR A 193 1.75 6.42 2.63
CA TYR A 193 1.95 6.09 1.22
C TYR A 193 1.01 6.89 0.29
N THR A 194 -0.25 7.05 0.68
CA THR A 194 -1.20 7.84 -0.12
C THR A 194 -0.80 9.30 -0.16
N CYS A 195 -0.36 9.86 0.97
CA CYS A 195 0.16 11.22 1.04
C CYS A 195 1.37 11.42 0.13
N PHE A 196 2.34 10.49 0.14
CA PHE A 196 3.48 10.51 -0.79
C PHE A 196 3.05 10.40 -2.25
N LYS A 197 2.07 9.53 -2.55
CA LYS A 197 1.58 9.33 -3.91
C LYS A 197 0.86 10.55 -4.48
N LEU A 198 0.11 11.28 -3.64
CA LEU A 198 -0.58 12.50 -4.06
C LEU A 198 0.41 13.66 -4.25
N ASN A 199 1.46 13.73 -3.43
CA ASN A 199 2.47 14.81 -3.45
C ASN A 199 1.84 16.21 -3.49
N ASP A 200 0.65 16.36 -2.89
CA ASP A 200 -0.13 17.59 -2.94
C ASP A 200 0.41 18.60 -1.92
N GLU A 201 0.85 19.76 -2.42
CA GLU A 201 1.16 20.92 -1.57
C GLU A 201 -0.10 21.60 -1.03
N CYS A 202 -1.28 21.17 -1.48
CA CYS A 202 -2.58 21.74 -1.15
C CYS A 202 -3.25 21.05 0.06
N GLU A 203 -4.02 21.84 0.80
CA GLU A 203 -4.79 21.35 1.95
C GLU A 203 -5.94 20.44 1.48
N THR A 204 -6.04 19.26 2.06
CA THR A 204 -7.05 18.26 1.72
C THR A 204 -7.91 17.95 2.94
N LYS A 205 -9.24 17.85 2.74
CA LYS A 205 -10.15 17.42 3.80
C LYS A 205 -9.82 16.00 4.26
N VAL A 206 -9.89 15.76 5.57
CA VAL A 206 -9.61 14.43 6.19
C VAL A 206 -10.48 13.34 5.54
N THR A 207 -11.75 13.63 5.28
CA THR A 207 -12.71 12.74 4.63
C THR A 207 -12.27 12.35 3.22
N HIS A 208 -11.77 13.31 2.44
CA HIS A 208 -11.29 13.07 1.08
C HIS A 208 -10.01 12.23 1.12
N LEU A 209 -9.04 12.59 1.98
CA LEU A 209 -7.81 11.82 2.13
C LEU A 209 -8.08 10.37 2.54
N ALA A 210 -9.04 10.14 3.45
CA ALA A 210 -9.47 8.80 3.83
C ALA A 210 -10.08 8.03 2.65
N GLY A 211 -10.90 8.69 1.83
CA GLY A 211 -11.47 8.11 0.61
C GLY A 211 -10.41 7.76 -0.44
N PHE A 212 -9.46 8.67 -0.69
CA PHE A 212 -8.33 8.45 -1.59
C PHE A 212 -7.43 7.32 -1.10
N THR A 213 -7.15 7.26 0.21
CA THR A 213 -6.35 6.19 0.81
C THR A 213 -7.04 4.84 0.62
N ALA A 214 -8.36 4.78 0.90
CA ALA A 214 -9.11 3.55 0.74
C ALA A 214 -9.10 3.02 -0.69
N LYS A 215 -9.27 3.92 -1.67
CA LYS A 215 -9.23 3.60 -3.10
C LYS A 215 -7.83 3.18 -3.55
N SER A 216 -6.81 3.98 -3.23
CA SER A 216 -5.45 3.80 -3.78
C SER A 216 -4.66 2.65 -3.17
N THR A 217 -5.01 2.23 -1.95
CA THR A 217 -4.32 1.15 -1.21
C THR A 217 -5.17 -0.10 -1.02
N ALA A 218 -6.33 -0.17 -1.67
CA ALA A 218 -7.32 -1.24 -1.48
C ALA A 218 -7.59 -1.51 0.02
N TYR A 219 -7.89 -0.47 0.79
CA TYR A 219 -8.17 -0.62 2.21
C TYR A 219 -9.58 -1.18 2.45
N LYS A 220 -9.64 -2.44 2.88
CA LYS A 220 -10.87 -3.24 2.95
C LYS A 220 -11.83 -2.85 4.06
N HIS A 221 -11.35 -2.21 5.13
CA HIS A 221 -12.20 -1.90 6.29
C HIS A 221 -12.99 -0.60 6.13
N GLY A 222 -12.82 0.13 5.01
CA GLY A 222 -13.56 1.34 4.70
C GLY A 222 -12.96 2.63 5.29
N GLY A 223 -13.25 3.76 4.64
CA GLY A 223 -12.65 5.06 4.95
C GLY A 223 -13.00 5.62 6.34
N ARG A 224 -14.12 5.20 6.94
CA ARG A 224 -14.54 5.66 8.28
C ARG A 224 -13.52 5.34 9.36
N PHE A 225 -12.84 4.20 9.28
CA PHE A 225 -11.80 3.83 10.24
C PHE A 225 -10.48 4.55 9.99
N LEU A 226 -10.24 5.03 8.77
CA LEU A 226 -9.04 5.79 8.45
C LEU A 226 -9.11 7.20 9.03
N MET A 227 -10.27 7.86 9.04
CA MET A 227 -10.39 9.24 9.52
C MET A 227 -9.82 9.45 10.95
N PRO A 228 -10.20 8.67 11.99
CA PRO A 228 -9.61 8.81 13.32
C PRO A 228 -8.09 8.55 13.35
N LEU A 229 -7.61 7.63 12.52
CA LEU A 229 -6.16 7.33 12.42
C LEU A 229 -5.40 8.52 11.82
N ILE A 230 -5.94 9.13 10.77
CA ILE A 230 -5.35 10.33 10.15
C ILE A 230 -5.33 11.48 11.17
N ILE A 231 -6.41 11.67 11.93
CA ILE A 231 -6.47 12.69 13.00
C ILE A 231 -5.35 12.43 14.02
N LYS A 232 -5.18 11.19 14.49
CA LYS A 232 -4.13 10.83 15.44
C LYS A 232 -2.72 11.07 14.90
N LEU A 233 -2.47 10.84 13.61
CA LEU A 233 -1.17 11.11 12.97
C LEU A 233 -0.84 12.62 12.88
N ALA A 234 -1.86 13.48 12.91
CA ALA A 234 -1.71 14.93 12.82
C ALA A 234 -1.65 15.64 14.18
N GLN A 235 -2.05 14.98 15.27
CA GLN A 235 -2.09 15.58 16.60
C GLN A 235 -0.70 16.06 17.07
N ASN A 236 -0.65 17.28 17.60
CA ASN A 236 0.58 17.99 18.00
C ASN A 236 0.52 18.59 19.43
N PHE A 237 -0.38 18.11 20.29
CA PHE A 237 -0.45 18.55 21.69
C PHE A 237 0.49 17.72 22.60
N VAL A 238 0.88 18.27 23.74
CA VAL A 238 1.77 17.59 24.72
C VAL A 238 1.19 16.23 25.13
N GLY A 239 1.96 15.16 24.93
CA GLY A 239 1.54 13.77 25.19
C GLY A 239 0.95 13.03 23.98
N SER A 240 0.91 13.66 22.79
CA SER A 240 0.57 12.99 21.52
C SER A 240 1.81 12.56 20.76
N ASN A 241 2.04 13.07 19.54
CA ASN A 241 3.23 12.74 18.74
C ASN A 241 4.35 13.73 19.02
N ASN A 242 5.56 13.23 19.29
CA ASN A 242 6.77 14.07 19.39
C ASN A 242 7.08 14.76 18.05
N ILE A 243 6.81 14.06 16.94
CA ILE A 243 6.90 14.58 15.58
C ILE A 243 5.63 14.15 14.86
N ASN A 244 4.72 15.10 14.60
CA ASN A 244 3.52 14.86 13.81
C ASN A 244 3.87 14.96 12.32
N LEU A 245 3.51 13.92 11.56
CA LEU A 245 3.82 13.85 10.13
C LEU A 245 2.83 14.70 9.31
N LEU A 246 1.59 14.83 9.78
CA LEU A 246 0.55 15.63 9.14
C LEU A 246 0.34 16.94 9.92
N LEU A 247 0.10 18.04 9.21
CA LEU A 247 -0.26 19.31 9.86
C LEU A 247 -1.74 19.28 10.23
N PRO A 248 -2.05 19.54 11.51
CA PRO A 248 -3.43 19.71 11.95
C PRO A 248 -3.94 21.10 11.52
N ILE A 249 -4.54 21.22 10.33
CA ILE A 249 -5.13 22.48 9.86
C ILE A 249 -6.61 22.55 10.28
N GLY A 250 -6.83 23.16 11.44
CA GLY A 250 -8.14 23.22 12.09
C GLY A 250 -8.12 22.47 13.41
N GLN A 251 -9.24 21.83 13.76
CA GLN A 251 -9.45 21.30 15.10
C GLN A 251 -9.15 19.80 15.18
N PHE A 252 -7.98 19.44 15.73
CA PHE A 252 -7.48 18.04 15.83
C PHE A 252 -7.47 17.49 17.25
N GLY A 253 -8.17 18.16 18.17
CA GLY A 253 -8.12 17.88 19.60
C GLY A 253 -7.11 18.75 20.33
N LYS A 254 -7.29 18.85 21.64
CA LYS A 254 -6.39 19.51 22.59
C LYS A 254 -6.07 18.53 23.72
N ARG A 255 -5.08 18.84 24.54
CA ARG A 255 -4.72 18.00 25.71
C ARG A 255 -5.92 17.69 26.63
N LEU A 256 -6.82 18.66 26.81
CA LEU A 256 -7.99 18.54 27.68
C LEU A 256 -9.20 17.89 27.01
N GLU A 257 -9.22 17.79 25.67
CA GLU A 257 -10.38 17.32 24.92
C GLU A 257 -9.97 16.66 23.60
N ILE A 258 -10.25 15.37 23.49
CA ILE A 258 -10.04 14.61 22.26
C ILE A 258 -11.23 14.87 21.34
N LEU A 259 -10.97 15.55 20.22
CA LEU A 259 -12.02 15.90 19.25
C LEU A 259 -11.96 14.96 18.05
N ASN A 260 -13.13 14.43 17.67
CA ASN A 260 -13.31 13.59 16.49
C ASN A 260 -13.76 14.38 15.24
N GLN A 261 -13.68 15.71 15.30
CA GLN A 261 -14.15 16.60 14.23
C GLN A 261 -12.98 17.42 13.68
N ALA A 262 -12.20 16.78 12.83
CA ALA A 262 -11.15 17.44 12.06
C ALA A 262 -11.64 17.76 10.65
N ILE A 263 -11.28 18.95 10.16
CA ILE A 263 -11.86 19.50 8.93
C ILE A 263 -10.87 19.44 7.77
N PHE A 264 -9.66 19.97 7.95
CA PHE A 264 -8.64 20.03 6.90
C PHE A 264 -7.30 19.50 7.40
N LEU A 265 -6.55 18.90 6.50
CA LEU A 265 -5.17 18.48 6.74
C LEU A 265 -4.31 19.01 5.64
N LYS A 266 -3.07 19.30 5.99
CA LYS A 266 -2.02 19.48 5.00
C LYS A 266 -0.90 18.54 5.34
N MET A 267 -0.20 18.06 4.33
CA MET A 267 1.15 17.57 4.57
C MET A 267 1.95 18.68 5.24
N THR A 268 2.75 18.35 6.26
CA THR A 268 3.65 19.33 6.85
C THR A 268 4.60 19.89 5.80
N SER A 269 4.92 21.19 5.87
CA SER A 269 6.15 21.72 5.24
C SER A 269 7.38 21.02 5.82
N PHE A 270 7.26 20.52 7.04
CA PHE A 270 8.19 19.58 7.63
C PHE A 270 8.25 18.23 6.90
N LEU A 271 7.37 17.89 5.94
CA LEU A 271 7.50 16.77 5.00
C LEU A 271 7.93 17.23 3.61
N SER A 272 8.18 18.52 3.37
CA SER A 272 9.12 18.95 2.34
C SER A 272 10.56 18.91 2.89
N LEU A 273 10.75 19.31 4.15
CA LEU A 273 12.01 19.14 4.88
C LEU A 273 12.25 17.68 5.31
N ALA A 274 11.18 16.94 5.64
CA ALA A 274 11.18 15.51 5.83
C ALA A 274 10.82 14.78 4.56
N ASN A 275 10.58 15.42 3.41
CA ASN A 275 10.96 14.78 2.17
C ASN A 275 12.47 14.72 2.19
N GLN A 276 13.21 15.79 2.49
CA GLN A 276 14.67 15.72 2.68
C GLN A 276 15.14 14.74 3.80
N PHE A 277 14.44 14.64 4.93
CA PHE A 277 14.75 13.72 6.04
C PHE A 277 14.21 12.29 5.82
N LEU A 278 12.98 12.10 5.35
CA LEU A 278 12.39 10.79 5.02
C LEU A 278 12.93 10.24 3.70
N THR A 279 13.47 11.03 2.79
CA THR A 279 14.29 10.54 1.65
C THR A 279 15.69 10.11 2.06
N LYS A 280 16.20 10.68 3.16
CA LYS A 280 17.44 10.23 3.81
C LYS A 280 17.21 9.01 4.73
N VAL A 281 16.02 8.88 5.35
CA VAL A 281 15.65 7.79 6.26
C VAL A 281 15.03 6.60 5.53
N PHE A 282 14.16 6.85 4.55
CA PHE A 282 13.76 5.90 3.52
C PHE A 282 14.56 6.24 2.27
N SER A 283 15.65 5.52 2.04
CA SER A 283 16.51 5.70 0.86
C SER A 283 15.66 5.93 -0.38
N LEU A 284 15.76 7.12 -0.99
CA LEU A 284 15.16 7.39 -2.29
C LEU A 284 15.48 6.24 -3.23
N GLU A 285 14.46 5.72 -3.91
CA GLU A 285 14.68 4.69 -4.92
C GLU A 285 15.72 5.22 -5.92
N PRO A 286 16.71 4.39 -6.32
CA PRO A 286 17.85 4.81 -7.14
C PRO A 286 17.45 5.60 -8.39
N TYR A 287 16.27 5.31 -8.95
CA TYR A 287 15.79 5.84 -10.23
C TYR A 287 14.73 6.95 -10.12
N SER A 288 14.48 7.45 -8.91
CA SER A 288 13.47 8.49 -8.67
C SER A 288 14.00 9.88 -9.01
N VAL A 289 13.30 10.58 -9.91
CA VAL A 289 13.63 11.95 -10.32
C VAL A 289 13.07 12.95 -9.32
N VAL A 290 13.93 13.76 -8.72
CA VAL A 290 13.57 14.73 -7.68
C VAL A 290 14.22 16.08 -7.97
N GLU A 291 13.52 17.18 -7.70
CA GLU A 291 14.08 18.52 -7.79
C GLU A 291 14.92 18.84 -6.54
N VAL A 292 16.14 19.33 -6.74
CA VAL A 292 17.13 19.60 -5.70
C VAL A 292 17.71 21.01 -5.86
N LYS A 293 18.28 21.58 -4.78
CA LYS A 293 18.97 22.87 -4.84
C LYS A 293 20.44 22.66 -5.20
N ILE A 294 20.96 23.45 -6.13
CA ILE A 294 22.37 23.36 -6.55
C ILE A 294 23.32 23.68 -5.38
N GLU A 295 22.88 24.52 -4.44
CA GLU A 295 23.65 24.93 -3.26
C GLU A 295 24.04 23.75 -2.37
N ASP A 296 23.23 22.68 -2.35
CA ASP A 296 23.50 21.49 -1.54
C ASP A 296 24.69 20.66 -2.07
N TYR A 297 25.11 20.90 -3.32
CA TYR A 297 26.13 20.12 -4.04
C TYR A 297 27.46 20.86 -4.20
N ILE A 298 27.60 22.07 -3.65
CA ILE A 298 28.81 22.90 -3.79
C ILE A 298 30.06 22.20 -3.26
N HIS A 299 29.90 21.34 -2.25
CA HIS A 299 31.00 20.63 -1.58
C HIS A 299 31.27 19.23 -2.13
N TYR A 300 30.54 18.81 -3.17
CA TYR A 300 30.65 17.46 -3.71
C TYR A 300 31.67 17.41 -4.85
N ASP A 301 32.39 16.29 -4.94
CA ASP A 301 33.39 16.09 -5.98
C ASP A 301 32.71 15.77 -7.31
N ILE A 302 33.16 16.41 -8.39
CA ILE A 302 32.65 16.14 -9.74
C ILE A 302 33.46 14.99 -10.34
N VAL A 303 32.80 13.85 -10.57
CA VAL A 303 33.40 12.67 -11.20
C VAL A 303 33.38 12.82 -12.72
N ALA A 304 32.24 13.23 -13.28
CA ALA A 304 32.06 13.41 -14.72
C ALA A 304 31.07 14.54 -15.00
N ARG A 305 31.24 15.21 -16.15
CA ARG A 305 30.36 16.29 -16.60
C ARG A 305 30.22 16.29 -18.11
N GLU A 306 28.98 16.36 -18.58
CA GLU A 306 28.63 16.50 -20.00
C GLU A 306 27.52 17.55 -20.11
N GLU A 307 27.85 18.73 -20.66
CA GLU A 307 26.95 19.89 -20.75
C GLU A 307 26.27 20.21 -19.39
N SER A 308 24.95 19.97 -19.31
CA SER A 308 24.10 20.18 -18.14
C SER A 308 23.96 18.95 -17.23
N LEU A 309 24.51 17.80 -17.62
CA LEU A 309 24.50 16.57 -16.83
C LEU A 309 25.81 16.41 -16.05
N ILE A 310 25.72 16.22 -14.74
CA ILE A 310 26.89 16.14 -13.85
C ILE A 310 26.74 14.92 -12.94
N LEU A 311 27.80 14.12 -12.82
CA LEU A 311 27.92 13.03 -11.85
C LEU A 311 28.75 13.52 -10.66
N TYR A 312 28.12 13.58 -9.48
CA TYR A 312 28.74 13.96 -8.22
C TYR A 312 29.10 12.73 -7.39
N ASN A 313 30.15 12.86 -6.58
CA ASN A 313 30.52 11.94 -5.50
C ASN A 313 30.52 12.68 -4.16
N TYR A 314 29.96 12.07 -3.13
CA TYR A 314 29.99 12.59 -1.77
C TYR A 314 30.14 11.47 -0.75
N CYS A 315 30.77 11.79 0.38
CA CYS A 315 30.82 10.90 1.54
C CYS A 315 29.65 11.20 2.47
N ASP A 316 28.85 10.19 2.81
CA ASP A 316 27.88 10.33 3.91
C ASP A 316 28.61 10.28 5.28
N ASN A 317 27.90 10.60 6.37
CA ASN A 317 28.41 10.62 7.75
C ASN A 317 29.07 9.30 8.21
N LYS A 318 28.88 8.21 7.47
CA LYS A 318 29.49 6.89 7.67
C LYS A 318 30.79 6.67 6.87
N ASN A 319 31.35 7.71 6.23
CA ASN A 319 32.48 7.63 5.30
C ASN A 319 32.27 6.66 4.13
N GLN A 320 31.02 6.49 3.68
CA GLN A 320 30.69 5.72 2.48
C GLN A 320 30.55 6.67 1.30
N ASN A 321 31.21 6.34 0.18
CA ASN A 321 31.07 7.07 -1.08
C ASN A 321 29.68 6.81 -1.69
N ASN A 322 29.01 7.88 -2.07
CA ASN A 322 27.73 7.88 -2.76
C ASN A 322 27.85 8.72 -4.02
N TYR A 323 27.15 8.28 -5.06
CA TYR A 323 27.17 8.85 -6.39
C TYR A 323 25.79 9.33 -6.78
N GLU A 324 25.68 10.54 -7.30
CA GLU A 324 24.40 11.15 -7.67
C GLU A 324 24.51 11.91 -9.00
N ILE A 325 23.59 11.65 -9.93
CA ILE A 325 23.56 12.26 -11.27
C ILE A 325 22.54 13.39 -11.29
N LEU A 326 23.00 14.61 -11.56
CA LEU A 326 22.20 15.82 -11.62
C LEU A 326 22.09 16.38 -13.04
N LEU A 327 20.92 16.88 -13.39
CA LEU A 327 20.65 17.68 -14.58
C LEU A 327 20.39 19.14 -14.18
N HIS A 328 21.30 20.02 -14.56
CA HIS A 328 21.25 21.45 -14.26
C HIS A 328 20.31 22.17 -15.23
N ARG A 329 19.47 23.08 -14.71
CA ARG A 329 18.65 23.97 -15.54
C ARG A 329 19.42 25.24 -15.89
N GLU A 330 19.38 25.61 -17.16
CA GLU A 330 20.09 26.81 -17.65
C GLU A 330 19.31 28.13 -17.43
N ASN A 331 18.06 28.11 -16.95
CA ASN A 331 17.25 29.34 -16.87
C ASN A 331 16.11 29.29 -15.84
N SER A 332 16.44 29.33 -14.55
CA SER A 332 15.45 29.62 -13.51
C SER A 332 16.03 30.53 -12.44
N SER A 333 15.25 31.52 -12.02
CA SER A 333 15.55 32.38 -10.87
C SER A 333 15.78 31.58 -9.58
N THR A 334 15.23 30.37 -9.54
CA THR A 334 15.49 29.33 -8.55
C THR A 334 16.69 28.49 -9.01
N ARG A 335 17.82 28.54 -8.29
CA ARG A 335 19.03 27.72 -8.56
C ARG A 335 18.79 26.23 -8.27
N THR A 336 17.89 25.60 -9.02
CA THR A 336 17.48 24.21 -8.85
C THR A 336 17.99 23.32 -9.99
N ALA A 337 18.17 22.05 -9.68
CA ALA A 337 18.57 20.99 -10.61
C ALA A 337 17.66 19.77 -10.39
N PHE A 338 17.71 18.80 -11.30
CA PHE A 338 17.03 17.52 -11.13
C PHE A 338 18.03 16.44 -10.78
N SER A 339 17.88 15.80 -9.62
CA SER A 339 18.57 14.55 -9.35
C SER A 339 17.85 13.42 -10.07
N LEU A 340 18.57 12.69 -10.92
CA LEU A 340 18.02 11.64 -11.77
C LEU A 340 18.31 10.23 -11.28
N TYR A 341 19.47 10.04 -10.64
CA TYR A 341 19.93 8.72 -10.23
C TYR A 341 20.87 8.78 -9.03
N ARG A 342 20.80 7.77 -8.14
CA ARG A 342 21.61 7.63 -6.92
C ARG A 342 22.16 6.21 -6.79
N SER A 343 23.43 6.04 -6.46
CA SER A 343 24.04 4.73 -6.16
C SER A 343 25.17 4.83 -5.13
N THR A 344 25.41 3.76 -4.39
CA THR A 344 26.59 3.60 -3.51
C THR A 344 27.81 3.05 -4.27
N ARG A 345 27.64 2.67 -5.54
CA ARG A 345 28.69 2.08 -6.36
C ARG A 345 29.04 2.96 -7.56
N ASN A 346 30.33 3.14 -7.80
CA ASN A 346 30.82 3.98 -8.90
C ASN A 346 30.49 3.39 -10.28
N ASP A 347 30.69 2.07 -10.43
CA ASP A 347 30.51 1.37 -11.70
C ASP A 347 29.07 1.49 -12.23
N GLU A 348 28.08 1.34 -11.36
CA GLU A 348 26.68 1.52 -11.73
C GLU A 348 26.35 2.97 -12.12
N ALA A 349 26.88 3.94 -11.37
CA ALA A 349 26.66 5.35 -11.62
C ALA A 349 27.29 5.79 -12.96
N GLU A 350 28.52 5.36 -13.26
CA GLU A 350 29.18 5.65 -14.53
C GLU A 350 28.42 5.04 -15.72
N ILE A 351 27.99 3.78 -15.61
CA ILE A 351 27.20 3.13 -16.67
C ILE A 351 25.89 3.90 -16.92
N TYR A 352 25.21 4.33 -15.86
CA TYR A 352 23.97 5.08 -16.00
C TYR A 352 24.22 6.48 -16.57
N PHE A 353 25.30 7.15 -16.16
CA PHE A 353 25.71 8.44 -16.70
C PHE A 353 25.96 8.36 -18.22
N ILE A 354 26.68 7.33 -18.68
CA ILE A 354 26.95 7.10 -20.10
C ILE A 354 25.65 6.89 -20.90
N ARG A 355 24.64 6.24 -20.32
CA ARG A 355 23.33 6.07 -21.00
C ARG A 355 22.58 7.39 -21.18
N LEU A 356 22.77 8.35 -20.27
CA LEU A 356 22.04 9.62 -20.27
C LEU A 356 22.77 10.74 -21.02
N LYS A 357 24.11 10.78 -20.95
CA LYS A 357 24.93 11.93 -21.39
C LYS A 357 24.72 12.31 -22.86
N ASP A 358 24.53 11.34 -23.74
CA ASP A 358 24.39 11.59 -25.19
C ASP A 358 22.92 11.90 -25.60
N LYS A 359 22.00 11.91 -24.62
CA LYS A 359 20.56 11.96 -24.88
C LYS A 359 19.87 13.11 -24.14
N LEU A 360 20.04 13.17 -22.83
CA LEU A 360 19.28 14.07 -21.98
C LEU A 360 19.63 15.55 -22.16
N PRO A 361 20.92 15.95 -22.26
CA PRO A 361 21.29 17.34 -22.53
C PRO A 361 20.73 17.85 -23.85
N ILE A 362 20.82 17.05 -24.92
CA ILE A 362 20.23 17.37 -26.24
C ILE A 362 18.72 17.58 -26.14
N PHE A 363 18.01 16.73 -25.38
CA PHE A 363 16.58 16.89 -25.16
C PHE A 363 16.26 18.21 -24.45
N MET A 364 17.05 18.55 -23.43
CA MET A 364 16.90 19.74 -22.61
C MET A 364 17.03 21.02 -23.43
N THR A 365 18.07 21.12 -24.27
CA THR A 365 18.31 22.29 -25.13
C THR A 365 17.19 22.50 -26.14
N ARG A 366 16.55 21.42 -26.61
CA ARG A 366 15.52 21.48 -27.65
C ARG A 366 14.10 21.67 -27.11
N PHE A 367 13.81 21.15 -25.92
CA PHE A 367 12.48 21.17 -25.32
C PHE A 367 12.49 21.67 -23.87
N PRO A 368 13.00 22.90 -23.61
CA PRO A 368 13.12 23.41 -22.24
C PRO A 368 11.75 23.50 -21.52
N ASN A 369 10.68 23.76 -22.28
CA ASN A 369 9.31 23.91 -21.74
C ASN A 369 8.66 22.58 -21.31
N LEU A 370 9.25 21.43 -21.65
CA LEU A 370 8.72 20.09 -21.32
C LEU A 370 9.47 19.44 -20.16
N LEU A 371 10.39 20.16 -19.52
CA LEU A 371 11.19 19.64 -18.41
C LEU A 371 10.40 19.79 -17.10
N SER A 372 9.60 18.78 -16.78
CA SER A 372 9.02 18.60 -15.44
C SER A 372 9.58 17.34 -14.77
N THR A 373 9.45 17.21 -13.45
CA THR A 373 9.88 16.00 -12.71
C THR A 373 9.24 14.72 -13.27
N SER A 374 7.93 14.76 -13.57
CA SER A 374 7.20 13.63 -14.14
C SER A 374 7.64 13.31 -15.57
N SER A 375 7.85 14.32 -16.41
CA SER A 375 8.33 14.13 -17.79
C SER A 375 9.73 13.52 -17.81
N LEU A 376 10.65 14.02 -16.96
CA LEU A 376 12.00 13.46 -16.84
C LEU A 376 11.99 12.05 -16.27
N GLN A 377 11.10 11.75 -15.33
CA GLN A 377 10.94 10.40 -14.78
C GLN A 377 10.58 9.38 -15.89
N GLU A 378 9.65 9.72 -16.77
CA GLU A 378 9.25 8.86 -17.88
C GLU A 378 10.34 8.75 -18.95
N ILE A 379 11.05 9.85 -19.27
CA ILE A 379 12.18 9.83 -20.20
C ILE A 379 13.30 8.93 -19.65
N CYS A 380 13.68 9.06 -18.38
CA CYS A 380 14.74 8.24 -17.76
C CYS A 380 14.34 6.76 -17.73
N LYS A 381 13.08 6.44 -17.41
CA LYS A 381 12.56 5.06 -17.52
C LYS A 381 12.66 4.53 -18.95
N HIS A 382 12.29 5.34 -19.94
CA HIS A 382 12.31 4.94 -21.34
C HIS A 382 13.73 4.71 -21.87
N ILE A 383 14.67 5.60 -21.54
CA ILE A 383 16.09 5.46 -21.90
C ILE A 383 16.68 4.21 -21.25
N ASN A 384 16.33 3.92 -20.00
CA ASN A 384 16.84 2.74 -19.30
C ASN A 384 16.27 1.43 -19.87
N ALA A 385 14.99 1.41 -20.25
CA ALA A 385 14.36 0.26 -20.89
C ALA A 385 14.88 0.03 -22.33
N ASN A 386 15.28 1.10 -23.03
CA ASN A 386 15.67 1.06 -24.44
C ASN A 386 17.03 1.75 -24.69
N PRO A 387 18.16 1.18 -24.20
CA PRO A 387 19.45 1.84 -24.28
C PRO A 387 19.95 2.04 -25.71
N SER A 388 19.59 1.16 -26.65
CA SER A 388 19.98 1.23 -28.07
C SER A 388 19.25 2.29 -28.89
N GLN A 389 18.16 2.88 -28.37
CA GLN A 389 17.40 3.88 -29.09
C GLN A 389 18.14 5.21 -29.16
N ASN A 390 18.16 5.80 -30.36
CA ASN A 390 18.73 7.12 -30.60
C ASN A 390 17.76 8.25 -30.16
N MET A 391 18.23 9.49 -30.22
CA MET A 391 17.45 10.66 -29.81
C MET A 391 16.14 10.86 -30.58
N ALA A 392 16.07 10.46 -31.85
CA ALA A 392 14.85 10.58 -32.65
C ALA A 392 13.72 9.73 -32.07
N HIS A 393 14.00 8.50 -31.64
CA HIS A 393 13.00 7.62 -31.00
C HIS A 393 12.49 8.22 -29.69
N ILE A 394 13.40 8.76 -28.87
CA ILE A 394 13.07 9.34 -27.57
C ILE A 394 12.15 10.55 -27.73
N ILE A 395 12.46 11.44 -28.68
CA ILE A 395 11.62 12.60 -28.98
C ILE A 395 10.28 12.15 -29.56
N PHE A 396 10.28 11.16 -30.47
CA PHE A 396 9.05 10.63 -31.05
C PHE A 396 8.15 9.97 -30.02
N VAL A 397 8.66 9.36 -28.95
CA VAL A 397 7.79 8.77 -27.92
C VAL A 397 7.28 9.84 -26.97
N ASN A 398 8.16 10.73 -26.50
CA ASN A 398 7.91 11.57 -25.32
C ASN A 398 7.46 13.01 -25.60
N CYS A 399 7.56 13.52 -26.83
CA CYS A 399 7.19 14.90 -27.13
C CYS A 399 5.76 14.99 -27.70
N PRO A 400 4.84 15.83 -27.20
CA PRO A 400 3.48 15.93 -27.77
C PRO A 400 3.42 16.64 -29.13
N GLN A 401 4.42 17.45 -29.51
CA GLN A 401 4.48 18.21 -30.77
C GLN A 401 5.29 17.51 -31.89
N LYS A 402 5.19 16.18 -31.98
CA LYS A 402 6.01 15.30 -32.85
C LYS A 402 6.02 15.72 -34.33
N ASN A 403 4.87 16.18 -34.83
CA ASN A 403 4.65 16.46 -36.25
C ASN A 403 5.22 17.81 -36.73
N HIS A 404 5.66 18.67 -35.82
CA HIS A 404 6.21 19.99 -36.15
C HIS A 404 7.66 20.16 -35.74
N CYS A 405 8.33 19.10 -35.29
CA CYS A 405 9.73 19.18 -34.88
C CYS A 405 10.66 19.10 -36.11
N PRO A 406 11.37 20.17 -36.48
CA PRO A 406 12.26 20.17 -37.66
C PRO A 406 13.36 19.11 -37.57
N PHE A 407 13.76 18.74 -36.34
CA PHE A 407 14.78 17.72 -36.09
C PHE A 407 14.28 16.30 -36.41
N ILE A 408 13.03 15.96 -36.05
CA ILE A 408 12.44 14.67 -36.42
C ILE A 408 12.36 14.58 -37.94
N ILE A 409 11.93 15.65 -38.61
CA ILE A 409 11.84 15.72 -40.06
C ILE A 409 13.23 15.55 -40.70
N ASP A 410 14.26 16.22 -40.18
CA ASP A 410 15.63 16.17 -40.72
C ASP A 410 16.30 14.80 -40.51
N GLU A 411 16.12 14.16 -39.35
CA GLU A 411 16.57 12.77 -39.08
C GLU A 411 15.80 11.74 -39.92
N TRP A 412 14.48 11.89 -40.06
CA TRP A 412 13.69 11.03 -40.96
C TRP A 412 14.15 11.18 -42.40
N THR A 413 14.45 12.40 -42.84
CA THR A 413 14.94 12.68 -44.20
C THR A 413 16.32 12.06 -44.42
N LYS A 414 17.22 12.10 -43.43
CA LYS A 414 18.52 11.42 -43.47
C LYS A 414 18.39 9.89 -43.51
N LEU A 415 17.43 9.31 -42.76
CA LEU A 415 17.15 7.87 -42.78
C LEU A 415 16.53 7.40 -44.10
N GLN A 416 15.64 8.21 -44.71
CA GLN A 416 15.09 7.94 -46.04
C GLN A 416 16.18 8.04 -47.12
N ASN A 417 17.07 9.04 -47.03
CA ASN A 417 18.19 9.18 -47.96
C ASN A 417 19.23 8.04 -47.84
N LYS A 418 19.40 7.45 -46.65
CA LYS A 418 20.21 6.24 -46.44
C LYS A 418 19.56 4.97 -47.00
N LYS A 419 18.23 4.89 -47.04
CA LYS A 419 17.52 3.77 -47.69
C LYS A 419 17.58 3.83 -49.22
N ASN A 420 17.70 5.02 -49.80
CA ASN A 420 17.80 5.20 -51.25
C ASN A 420 19.24 5.06 -51.80
N THR A 421 20.23 4.79 -50.95
CA THR A 421 21.63 4.61 -51.34
C THR A 421 22.13 3.16 -51.17
N HIS A 422 21.21 2.20 -50.97
CA HIS A 422 21.48 0.76 -51.00
C HIS A 422 20.65 0.05 -52.07
#